data_AF-A0A7S1PEI8-F1
#
_entry.id   AF-A0A7S1PEI8-F1
#
_cell.length_a   1.000
_cell.length_b   1.000
_cell.length_c   1.000
_cell.angle_alpha   90.00
_cell.angle_beta   90.00
_cell.angle_gamma   90.00
#
_symmetry.space_group_name_H-M   'P 1'
#
loop_
_entity.id
_entity.type
_entity.pdbx_description
1 polymer ?
#
loop_
_entity_poly.entity_id
_entity_poly.type
_entity_poly.pdbx_seq_one_letter_code
_entity_poly.pdbx_strand_id
1 'polypeptide(L)'
;PRLPRNPRPVRRFIHSNTPCRCVWSPDDRYLLVCTEATMGDSFGSPSKAELWDVRRSECVIKTVCSPFDVYAVWLSGGGLSSGPTAGPASSPGPSPSGPSGGGGGSGGGSVPSYRFMATESASYDFAQDRWKQTLAVSDVRGRVHRRLTLRMEAMSYARNIEVEGNDHFVAFVAGSNCHLSDLICLMPLNN
;
A
#
# COMPACT_ATOMS: atom_id res chain seq x y z
N PRO A 1 -29.83 20.25 3.87
CA PRO A 1 -29.35 18.94 4.38
C PRO A 1 -29.35 18.92 5.92
N ARG A 2 -30.20 18.09 6.56
CA ARG A 2 -30.21 17.94 8.02
C ARG A 2 -28.99 17.12 8.42
N LEU A 3 -28.11 17.67 9.27
CA LEU A 3 -27.00 16.94 9.86
C LEU A 3 -27.54 15.73 10.67
N PRO A 4 -26.83 14.59 10.68
CA PRO A 4 -27.25 13.43 11.47
C PRO A 4 -27.36 13.81 12.95
N ARG A 5 -28.51 13.50 13.56
CA ARG A 5 -28.90 13.94 14.91
C ARG A 5 -28.06 13.36 16.05
N ASN A 6 -27.16 12.42 15.77
CA ASN A 6 -26.23 11.85 16.73
C ASN A 6 -24.83 11.80 16.12
N PRO A 7 -23.88 12.63 16.58
CA PRO A 7 -22.49 12.47 16.18
C PRO A 7 -22.00 11.08 16.62
N ARG A 8 -21.37 10.35 15.70
CA ARG A 8 -20.71 9.09 16.08
C ARG A 8 -19.63 9.42 17.13
N PRO A 9 -19.47 8.60 18.17
CA PRO A 9 -18.43 8.85 19.17
C PRO A 9 -17.05 8.87 18.47
N VAL A 10 -16.28 9.92 18.75
CA VAL A 10 -14.90 10.04 18.27
C VAL A 10 -14.07 8.98 18.98
N ARG A 11 -13.51 8.04 18.22
CA ARG A 11 -12.56 7.04 18.74
C ARG A 11 -11.16 7.62 18.72
N ARG A 12 -10.44 7.53 19.83
CA ARG A 12 -9.06 7.98 19.95
C ARG A 12 -8.13 6.77 19.96
N PHE A 13 -7.17 6.76 19.04
CA PHE A 13 -6.06 5.80 19.02
C PHE A 13 -4.82 6.48 19.61
N ILE A 14 -4.10 5.78 20.49
CA ILE A 14 -2.87 6.30 21.11
C ILE A 14 -1.70 5.69 20.37
N HIS A 15 -0.87 6.55 19.76
CA HIS A 15 0.33 6.15 19.05
C HIS A 15 1.58 6.47 19.87
N SER A 16 2.61 5.65 19.71
CA SER A 16 3.92 5.86 20.34
C SER A 16 4.78 6.94 19.66
N ASN A 17 4.43 7.30 18.43
CA ASN A 17 5.10 8.32 17.62
C ASN A 17 4.07 9.32 17.08
N THR A 18 4.52 10.45 16.52
CA THR A 18 3.67 11.44 15.86
C THR A 18 3.08 10.85 14.57
N PRO A 19 1.75 10.67 14.47
CA PRO A 19 1.12 10.29 13.20
C PRO A 19 1.25 11.44 12.21
N CYS A 20 1.73 11.15 11.00
CA CYS A 20 1.87 12.15 9.94
C CYS A 20 0.90 11.92 8.79
N ARG A 21 0.44 10.67 8.58
CA ARG A 21 -0.44 10.30 7.47
C ARG A 21 -1.38 9.19 7.89
N CYS A 22 -2.59 9.19 7.35
CA CYS A 22 -3.52 8.08 7.51
C CYS A 22 -4.36 7.86 6.25
N VAL A 23 -4.69 6.61 5.96
CA VAL A 23 -5.53 6.25 4.82
C VAL A 23 -6.46 5.09 5.19
N TRP A 24 -7.75 5.31 4.95
CA TRP A 24 -8.81 4.32 5.18
C TRP A 24 -8.75 3.21 4.14
N SER A 25 -9.03 1.98 4.56
CA SER A 25 -9.35 0.92 3.59
C SER A 25 -10.67 1.26 2.87
N PRO A 26 -10.88 0.74 1.64
CA PRO A 26 -12.09 1.01 0.88
C PRO A 26 -13.42 0.63 1.57
N ASP A 27 -13.38 -0.26 2.57
CA ASP A 27 -14.54 -0.72 3.34
C ASP A 27 -14.66 -0.10 4.74
N ASP A 28 -13.85 0.94 5.04
CA ASP A 28 -13.77 1.63 6.34
C ASP A 28 -13.46 0.70 7.53
N ARG A 29 -12.99 -0.53 7.29
CA ARG A 29 -12.68 -1.48 8.36
C ARG A 29 -11.31 -1.23 8.97
N TYR A 30 -10.35 -0.88 8.13
CA TYR A 30 -8.96 -0.74 8.51
C TYR A 30 -8.47 0.69 8.28
N LEU A 31 -7.50 1.09 9.09
CA LEU A 31 -6.80 2.36 8.95
C LEU A 31 -5.31 2.09 8.89
N LEU A 32 -4.66 2.50 7.81
CA LEU A 32 -3.20 2.58 7.77
C LEU A 32 -2.80 3.93 8.36
N VAL A 33 -1.87 3.90 9.31
CA VAL A 33 -1.30 5.09 9.95
C VAL A 33 0.20 5.05 9.79
N CYS A 34 0.77 6.10 9.19
CA CYS A 34 2.20 6.30 9.14
C CYS A 34 2.60 7.29 10.23
N THR A 35 3.73 7.01 10.86
CA THR A 35 4.30 7.86 11.91
C THR A 35 5.71 8.30 11.53
N GLU A 36 6.08 9.49 11.97
CA GLU A 36 7.42 10.02 11.82
C GLU A 36 8.25 9.77 13.09
N ALA A 37 9.56 9.64 12.91
CA ALA A 37 10.49 9.71 14.02
C ALA A 37 10.44 11.12 14.64
N THR A 38 10.34 11.20 15.96
CA THR A 38 10.34 12.50 16.65
C THR A 38 11.71 13.15 16.47
N MET A 39 11.74 14.35 15.90
CA MET A 39 12.99 15.11 15.69
C MET A 39 13.78 15.21 17.01
N GLY A 40 15.03 14.74 16.98
CA GLY A 40 15.95 14.76 18.12
C GLY A 40 16.54 13.40 18.47
N ASP A 41 15.92 12.29 18.02
CA ASP A 41 16.46 10.95 18.22
C ASP A 41 16.26 10.08 16.98
N SER A 42 17.16 10.22 16.00
CA SER A 42 17.20 9.40 14.79
C SER A 42 17.37 7.89 15.08
N PHE A 43 17.58 7.50 16.35
CA PHE A 43 17.81 6.12 16.77
C PHE A 43 16.79 5.59 17.80
N GLY A 44 16.12 6.45 18.58
CA GLY A 44 15.29 6.00 19.71
C GLY A 44 13.80 5.85 19.41
N SER A 45 13.28 6.36 18.30
CA SER A 45 11.89 6.15 17.91
C SER A 45 11.75 6.04 16.40
N PRO A 46 11.96 4.84 15.82
CA PRO A 46 11.86 4.66 14.37
C PRO A 46 10.44 4.98 13.88
N SER A 47 10.37 5.51 12.67
CA SER A 47 9.13 5.74 11.93
C SER A 47 8.41 4.39 11.74
N LYS A 48 7.08 4.38 11.73
CA LYS A 48 6.28 3.13 11.62
C LYS A 48 5.14 3.26 10.61
N ALA A 49 4.84 2.17 9.92
CA ALA A 49 3.53 1.92 9.30
C ALA A 49 2.74 0.99 10.22
N GLU A 50 1.57 1.44 10.66
CA GLU A 50 0.68 0.70 11.54
C GLU A 50 -0.65 0.44 10.84
N LEU A 51 -1.10 -0.81 10.85
CA LEU A 51 -2.45 -1.19 10.41
C LEU A 51 -3.33 -1.34 11.63
N TRP A 52 -4.45 -0.62 11.65
CA TRP A 52 -5.42 -0.64 12.73
C TRP A 52 -6.72 -1.29 12.26
N ASP A 53 -7.24 -2.28 13.01
CA ASP A 53 -8.63 -2.72 12.87
C ASP A 53 -9.50 -1.77 13.69
N VAL A 54 -10.23 -0.91 13.00
CA VAL A 54 -11.00 0.19 13.61
C VAL A 54 -12.18 -0.34 14.41
N ARG A 55 -12.75 -1.48 14.01
CA ARG A 55 -13.90 -2.07 14.73
C ARG A 55 -13.46 -2.59 16.08
N ARG A 56 -12.31 -3.26 16.11
CA ARG A 56 -11.69 -3.85 17.30
C ARG A 56 -10.86 -2.85 18.12
N SER A 57 -10.58 -1.68 17.56
CA SER A 57 -9.72 -0.65 18.15
C SER A 57 -8.32 -1.15 18.51
N GLU A 58 -7.74 -1.99 17.65
CA GLU A 58 -6.46 -2.63 17.88
C GLU A 58 -5.49 -2.39 16.70
N CYS A 59 -4.20 -2.26 17.01
CA CYS A 59 -3.14 -2.29 16.01
C CYS A 59 -2.83 -3.75 15.68
N VAL A 60 -3.10 -4.16 14.45
CA VAL A 60 -2.95 -5.55 13.99
C VAL A 60 -1.59 -5.81 13.33
N ILE A 61 -0.99 -4.79 12.70
CA ILE A 61 0.35 -4.88 12.09
C ILE A 61 1.13 -3.62 12.44
N LYS A 62 2.40 -3.81 12.74
CA LYS A 62 3.36 -2.74 12.94
C LYS A 62 4.63 -3.05 12.16
N THR A 63 4.89 -2.28 11.11
CA THR A 63 6.13 -2.31 10.35
C THR A 63 7.00 -1.15 10.81
N VAL A 64 8.20 -1.46 11.29
CA VAL A 64 9.18 -0.47 11.73
C VAL A 64 10.04 -0.10 10.53
N CYS A 65 10.22 1.20 10.31
CA CYS A 65 10.90 1.76 9.16
C CYS A 65 11.95 2.75 9.66
N SER A 66 13.18 2.59 9.19
CA SER A 66 14.31 3.48 9.50
C SER A 66 14.93 3.97 8.18
N PRO A 67 15.43 5.21 8.07
CA PRO A 67 15.50 6.25 9.12
C PRO A 67 14.40 7.33 9.07
N PHE A 68 13.71 7.56 7.95
CA PHE A 68 12.78 8.69 7.80
C PHE A 68 11.53 8.32 6.97
N ASP A 69 10.44 9.07 7.19
CA ASP A 69 9.13 9.05 6.51
C ASP A 69 8.61 7.69 6.04
N VAL A 70 7.63 7.15 6.77
CA VAL A 70 6.89 6.00 6.28
C VAL A 70 5.76 6.46 5.38
N TYR A 71 5.61 5.78 4.26
CA TYR A 71 4.42 5.87 3.45
C TYR A 71 3.75 4.51 3.38
N ALA A 72 2.41 4.50 3.39
CA ALA A 72 1.62 3.31 3.17
C ALA A 72 0.39 3.63 2.30
N VAL A 73 0.06 2.71 1.39
CA VAL A 73 -1.06 2.84 0.46
C VAL A 73 -1.80 1.51 0.33
N TRP A 74 -3.11 1.58 0.12
CA TRP A 74 -3.92 0.40 -0.17
C TRP A 74 -3.76 -0.03 -1.62
N LEU A 75 -3.73 -1.34 -1.82
CA LEU A 75 -3.80 -1.99 -3.12
C LEU A 75 -5.21 -2.53 -3.29
N SER A 76 -5.86 -2.18 -4.39
CA SER A 76 -7.17 -2.70 -4.72
C SER A 76 -7.03 -4.19 -5.00
N GLY A 77 -7.65 -5.04 -4.18
CA GLY A 77 -7.48 -6.50 -4.20
C GLY A 77 -7.89 -7.22 -5.50
N GLY A 78 -8.07 -6.49 -6.61
CA GLY A 78 -8.00 -7.05 -7.95
C GLY A 78 -6.68 -7.78 -8.10
N GLY A 79 -6.76 -9.09 -8.26
CA GLY A 79 -5.57 -9.94 -8.23
C GLY A 79 -4.50 -9.38 -9.15
N LEU A 80 -3.29 -9.19 -8.61
CA LEU A 80 -2.06 -9.32 -9.39
C LEU A 80 -2.17 -10.69 -10.07
N SER A 81 -2.77 -10.73 -11.25
CA SER A 81 -2.92 -11.94 -12.04
C SER A 81 -1.51 -12.30 -12.44
N SER A 82 -0.94 -13.28 -11.75
CA SER A 82 0.29 -13.93 -12.16
C SER A 82 0.06 -14.54 -13.54
N GLY A 83 0.51 -13.88 -14.60
CA GLY A 83 0.59 -14.49 -15.92
C GLY A 83 0.99 -13.53 -17.04
N PRO A 84 2.13 -13.78 -17.71
CA PRO A 84 2.27 -13.51 -19.12
C PRO A 84 1.98 -14.82 -19.88
N THR A 85 0.78 -15.01 -20.43
CA THR A 85 0.57 -16.12 -21.37
C THR A 85 -0.51 -15.84 -22.42
N ALA A 86 -0.18 -16.24 -23.65
CA ALA A 86 -0.92 -16.18 -24.92
C ALA A 86 -0.87 -14.79 -25.60
N GLY A 87 -0.10 -14.56 -26.66
CA GLY A 87 0.00 -15.36 -27.89
C GLY A 87 -1.10 -14.89 -28.86
N PRO A 88 -0.79 -14.43 -30.09
CA PRO A 88 -1.80 -13.86 -30.98
C PRO A 88 -2.84 -14.90 -31.41
N ALA A 89 -4.09 -14.43 -31.47
CA ALA A 89 -5.32 -15.20 -31.66
C ALA A 89 -5.35 -16.00 -32.97
N SER A 90 -5.72 -17.28 -32.87
CA SER A 90 -6.25 -18.08 -33.97
C SER A 90 -7.78 -18.07 -33.93
N SER A 91 -8.39 -17.87 -35.09
CA SER A 91 -9.81 -17.64 -35.40
C SER A 91 -10.81 -18.69 -34.87
N PRO A 92 -12.11 -18.34 -34.70
CA PRO A 92 -13.12 -19.21 -34.11
C PRO A 92 -13.71 -20.21 -35.12
N GLY A 93 -13.85 -21.48 -34.69
CA GLY A 93 -14.69 -22.49 -35.34
C GLY A 93 -16.09 -22.55 -34.72
N PRO A 94 -17.11 -23.02 -35.46
CA PRO A 94 -18.52 -22.89 -35.06
C PRO A 94 -18.95 -23.90 -33.97
N SER A 95 -19.85 -23.42 -33.12
CA SER A 95 -20.47 -24.11 -31.98
C SER A 95 -21.42 -25.24 -32.39
N PRO A 96 -21.64 -26.24 -31.50
CA PRO A 96 -22.91 -26.91 -31.38
C PRO A 96 -23.64 -26.53 -30.09
N SER A 97 -24.94 -26.29 -30.25
CA SER A 97 -25.92 -25.97 -29.22
C SER A 97 -26.26 -27.19 -28.38
N GLY A 98 -26.26 -27.04 -27.06
CA GLY A 98 -26.81 -28.00 -26.10
C GLY A 98 -27.29 -27.28 -24.85
N PRO A 99 -28.53 -27.51 -24.37
CA PRO A 99 -29.05 -26.89 -23.16
C PRO A 99 -28.93 -27.87 -21.99
N SER A 100 -28.35 -27.47 -20.86
CA SER A 100 -28.70 -28.05 -19.55
C SER A 100 -28.04 -27.32 -18.40
N GLY A 101 -28.81 -27.20 -17.31
CA GLY A 101 -28.28 -27.37 -15.98
C GLY A 101 -28.11 -26.08 -15.18
N GLY A 102 -29.13 -25.76 -14.39
CA GLY A 102 -29.01 -24.81 -13.30
C GLY A 102 -27.91 -25.23 -12.33
N GLY A 103 -26.96 -24.32 -12.12
CA GLY A 103 -26.03 -24.35 -11.01
C GLY A 103 -26.32 -23.14 -10.14
N GLY A 104 -26.97 -23.37 -9.00
CA GLY A 104 -27.04 -22.39 -7.92
C GLY A 104 -25.62 -22.11 -7.44
N GLY A 105 -25.01 -21.09 -8.03
CA GLY A 105 -23.76 -20.51 -7.55
C GLY A 105 -24.04 -19.85 -6.22
N SER A 106 -23.88 -20.60 -5.13
CA SER A 106 -23.60 -20.04 -3.82
C SER A 106 -22.35 -19.18 -3.98
N GLY A 107 -22.59 -17.87 -4.14
CA GLY A 107 -21.56 -16.85 -4.13
C GLY A 107 -20.86 -16.91 -2.79
N GLY A 108 -19.81 -17.73 -2.70
CA GLY A 108 -18.83 -17.68 -1.64
C GLY A 108 -18.24 -16.28 -1.72
N GLY A 109 -18.75 -15.39 -0.89
CA GLY A 109 -18.26 -14.02 -0.78
C GLY A 109 -16.77 -14.12 -0.47
N SER A 110 -15.93 -13.97 -1.49
CA SER A 110 -14.49 -13.95 -1.29
C SER A 110 -14.24 -12.79 -0.34
N VAL A 111 -13.77 -13.09 0.86
CA VAL A 111 -13.31 -12.05 1.78
C VAL A 111 -12.32 -11.20 0.99
N PRO A 112 -12.53 -9.88 0.85
CA PRO A 112 -11.63 -9.04 0.07
C PRO A 112 -10.20 -9.27 0.54
N SER A 113 -9.32 -9.69 -0.38
CA SER A 113 -7.90 -9.85 -0.09
C SER A 113 -7.28 -8.47 -0.10
N TYR A 114 -7.36 -7.77 1.03
CA TYR A 114 -6.71 -6.48 1.18
C TYR A 114 -5.20 -6.66 1.22
N ARG A 115 -4.52 -5.85 0.42
CA ARG A 115 -3.08 -5.69 0.45
C ARG A 115 -2.77 -4.21 0.62
N PHE A 116 -1.62 -3.94 1.20
CA PHE A 116 -1.09 -2.59 1.31
C PHE A 116 0.39 -2.63 0.97
N MET A 117 0.87 -1.54 0.43
CA MET A 117 2.29 -1.31 0.21
C MET A 117 2.77 -0.32 1.26
N ALA A 118 3.87 -0.62 1.94
CA ALA A 118 4.49 0.31 2.87
C ALA A 118 6.02 0.34 2.70
N THR A 119 6.65 1.47 3.04
CA THR A 119 8.11 1.53 3.18
C THR A 119 8.55 0.50 4.22
N GLU A 120 9.45 -0.41 3.86
CA GLU A 120 10.05 -1.40 4.77
C GLU A 120 11.40 -0.89 5.28
N SER A 121 12.20 -0.30 4.39
CA SER A 121 13.51 0.27 4.74
C SER A 121 13.91 1.38 3.78
N ALA A 122 14.71 2.32 4.27
CA ALA A 122 15.46 3.25 3.43
C ALA A 122 16.91 3.31 3.92
N SER A 123 17.87 3.28 3.01
CA SER A 123 19.30 3.29 3.34
C SER A 123 20.08 4.05 2.29
N TYR A 124 21.09 4.81 2.71
CA TYR A 124 22.05 5.40 1.79
C TYR A 124 23.16 4.40 1.45
N ASP A 125 23.36 4.13 0.17
CA ASP A 125 24.50 3.38 -0.33
C ASP A 125 25.64 4.35 -0.63
N PHE A 126 26.61 4.43 0.29
CA PHE A 126 27.78 5.30 0.16
C PHE A 126 28.70 4.90 -1.00
N ALA A 127 28.75 3.61 -1.36
CA ALA A 127 29.62 3.16 -2.45
C ALA A 127 29.08 3.60 -3.81
N GLN A 128 27.76 3.74 -3.91
CA GLN A 128 27.07 4.12 -5.14
C GLN A 128 26.47 5.53 -5.11
N ASP A 129 26.74 6.29 -4.05
CA ASP A 129 26.24 7.65 -3.78
C ASP A 129 24.73 7.81 -4.05
N ARG A 130 23.92 6.88 -3.52
CA ARG A 130 22.48 6.84 -3.83
C ARG A 130 21.63 6.33 -2.69
N TRP A 131 20.37 6.78 -2.61
CA TRP A 131 19.39 6.18 -1.73
C TRP A 131 18.79 4.90 -2.33
N LYS A 132 18.63 3.90 -1.45
CA LYS A 132 17.88 2.68 -1.70
C LYS A 132 16.69 2.64 -0.77
N GLN A 133 15.49 2.55 -1.32
CA GLN A 133 14.25 2.40 -0.57
C GLN A 133 13.57 1.09 -0.94
N THR A 134 13.20 0.30 0.05
CA THR A 134 12.45 -0.95 -0.16
C THR A 134 11.02 -0.76 0.29
N LEU A 135 10.08 -1.05 -0.60
CA LEU A 135 8.65 -1.10 -0.32
C LEU A 135 8.23 -2.56 -0.22
N ALA A 136 7.47 -2.92 0.81
CA ALA A 136 6.89 -4.24 0.98
C ALA A 136 5.39 -4.19 0.69
N VAL A 137 4.93 -5.13 -0.12
CA VAL A 137 3.51 -5.39 -0.33
C VAL A 137 3.10 -6.51 0.61
N SER A 138 2.20 -6.21 1.54
CA SER A 138 1.75 -7.13 2.58
C SER A 138 0.23 -7.26 2.58
N ASP A 139 -0.28 -8.38 3.06
CA ASP A 139 -1.71 -8.48 3.39
C ASP A 139 -2.01 -8.02 4.82
N VAL A 140 -3.29 -7.93 5.16
CA VAL A 140 -3.78 -7.56 6.51
C VAL A 140 -3.42 -8.55 7.62
N ARG A 141 -2.74 -9.66 7.29
CA ARG A 141 -2.16 -10.61 8.26
C ARG A 141 -0.65 -10.39 8.44
N GLY A 142 -0.07 -9.42 7.75
CA GLY A 142 1.36 -9.10 7.80
C GLY A 142 2.21 -10.02 6.92
N ARG A 143 1.60 -10.86 6.08
CA ARG A 143 2.36 -11.68 5.15
C ARG A 143 2.84 -10.80 4.00
N VAL A 144 4.16 -10.75 3.82
CA VAL A 144 4.79 -10.08 2.68
C VAL A 144 4.62 -10.94 1.42
N HIS A 145 4.03 -10.37 0.38
CA HIS A 145 3.83 -10.99 -0.93
C HIS A 145 4.94 -10.61 -1.91
N ARG A 146 5.38 -9.34 -1.87
CA ARG A 146 6.38 -8.81 -2.80
C ARG A 146 7.20 -7.70 -2.14
N ARG A 147 8.44 -7.53 -2.61
CA ARG A 147 9.27 -6.36 -2.32
C ARG A 147 9.63 -5.63 -3.61
N LEU A 148 9.61 -4.31 -3.55
CA LEU A 148 10.03 -3.40 -4.62
C LEU A 148 11.19 -2.58 -4.11
N THR A 149 12.32 -2.59 -4.81
CA THR A 149 13.47 -1.78 -4.44
C THR A 149 13.58 -0.61 -5.40
N LEU A 150 13.34 0.59 -4.88
CA LEU A 150 13.59 1.84 -5.57
C LEU A 150 15.06 2.22 -5.39
N ARG A 151 15.74 2.47 -6.49
CA ARG A 151 17.09 3.07 -6.52
C ARG A 151 16.92 4.47 -7.07
N MET A 152 17.08 5.46 -6.22
CA MET A 152 16.90 6.86 -6.60
C MET A 152 18.27 7.50 -6.73
N GLU A 153 18.48 8.25 -7.81
CA GLU A 153 19.69 9.05 -7.97
C GLU A 153 19.65 10.25 -7.02
N ALA A 154 20.82 10.68 -6.56
CA ALA A 154 21.02 11.75 -5.59
C ALA A 154 20.36 11.51 -4.21
N MET A 155 20.29 12.56 -3.39
CA MET A 155 19.72 12.59 -2.04
C MET A 155 18.18 12.56 -2.03
N SER A 156 17.57 11.73 -2.89
CA SER A 156 16.11 11.68 -3.09
C SER A 156 15.49 10.44 -2.45
N TYR A 157 14.31 10.60 -1.84
CA TYR A 157 13.49 9.49 -1.36
C TYR A 157 12.01 9.65 -1.74
N ALA A 158 11.26 8.54 -1.85
CA ALA A 158 9.83 8.59 -2.17
C ALA A 158 9.05 9.10 -0.96
N ARG A 159 8.41 10.27 -1.13
CA ARG A 159 7.63 10.98 -0.11
C ARG A 159 6.14 10.69 -0.20
N ASN A 160 5.60 10.55 -1.41
CA ASN A 160 4.20 10.15 -1.63
C ASN A 160 4.16 8.96 -2.55
N ILE A 161 3.25 8.02 -2.28
CA ILE A 161 3.01 6.86 -3.11
C ILE A 161 1.51 6.79 -3.40
N GLU A 162 1.14 6.85 -4.66
CA GLU A 162 -0.24 6.64 -5.07
C GLU A 162 -0.29 5.43 -5.98
N VAL A 163 -1.34 4.64 -5.85
CA VAL A 163 -1.54 3.47 -6.69
C VAL A 163 -2.78 3.74 -7.52
N GLU A 164 -2.66 3.49 -8.82
CA GLU A 164 -3.80 3.57 -9.73
C GLU A 164 -4.91 2.63 -9.25
N GLY A 165 -6.19 3.00 -9.43
CA GLY A 165 -7.32 2.21 -8.92
C GLY A 165 -7.45 0.78 -9.46
N ASN A 166 -6.65 0.39 -10.46
CA ASN A 166 -6.54 -0.98 -10.98
C ASN A 166 -5.21 -1.67 -10.62
N ASP A 167 -4.39 -1.05 -9.77
CA ASP A 167 -3.08 -1.52 -9.32
C ASP A 167 -2.08 -1.82 -10.45
N HIS A 168 -2.21 -1.22 -11.64
CA HIS A 168 -1.22 -1.44 -12.70
C HIS A 168 0.01 -0.55 -12.52
N PHE A 169 -0.19 0.67 -12.00
CA PHE A 169 0.87 1.64 -11.81
C PHE A 169 0.92 2.11 -10.37
N VAL A 170 2.15 2.34 -9.91
CA VAL A 170 2.43 3.13 -8.72
C VAL A 170 3.10 4.43 -9.15
N ALA A 171 2.50 5.54 -8.76
CA ALA A 171 3.09 6.85 -8.83
C ALA A 171 3.85 7.12 -7.53
N PHE A 172 5.05 7.66 -7.61
CA PHE A 172 5.73 8.18 -6.43
C PHE A 172 6.31 9.55 -6.68
N VAL A 173 6.13 10.42 -5.68
CA VAL A 173 6.75 11.74 -5.63
C VAL A 173 8.05 11.57 -4.86
N ALA A 174 9.18 11.80 -5.53
CA ALA A 174 10.49 11.83 -4.90
C ALA A 174 10.97 13.28 -4.77
N GLY A 175 11.69 13.57 -3.69
CA GLY A 175 12.25 14.89 -3.45
C GLY A 175 13.58 14.82 -2.73
N SER A 176 14.46 15.77 -3.03
CA SER A 176 15.72 15.95 -2.30
C SER A 176 15.45 16.54 -0.90
N ASN A 177 16.42 16.47 0.00
CA ASN A 177 16.29 16.68 1.46
C ASN A 177 15.77 18.05 1.97
N CYS A 178 15.19 18.93 1.16
CA CYS A 178 14.84 20.28 1.60
C CYS A 178 13.61 20.93 0.93
N HIS A 179 12.45 20.28 0.99
CA HIS A 179 11.13 20.90 0.75
C HIS A 179 10.64 21.02 -0.69
N LEU A 180 11.36 20.50 -1.69
CA LEU A 180 10.91 20.51 -3.07
C LEU A 180 10.82 19.09 -3.62
N SER A 181 9.60 18.73 -4.03
CA SER A 181 9.29 17.51 -4.75
C SER A 181 9.52 17.77 -6.23
N ASP A 182 10.65 17.32 -6.77
CA ASP A 182 11.06 17.68 -8.13
C ASP A 182 10.80 16.56 -9.15
N LEU A 183 10.32 15.40 -8.70
CA LEU A 183 10.22 14.23 -9.56
C LEU A 183 8.97 13.37 -9.26
N ILE A 184 8.16 13.14 -10.30
CA ILE A 184 7.08 12.15 -10.29
C ILE A 184 7.56 10.97 -11.13
N CYS A 185 7.63 9.80 -10.51
CA CYS A 185 7.85 8.54 -11.22
C CYS A 185 6.56 7.75 -11.34
N LEU A 186 6.40 7.06 -12.45
CA LEU A 186 5.39 6.02 -12.65
C LEU A 186 6.11 4.70 -12.84
N MET A 187 5.75 3.68 -12.06
CA MET A 187 6.31 2.34 -12.17
C MET A 187 5.20 1.31 -12.35
N PRO A 188 5.29 0.40 -13.33
CA PRO A 188 4.34 -0.71 -13.47
C PRO A 188 4.51 -1.70 -12.31
N LEU A 189 3.41 -2.14 -11.72
CA LEU A 189 3.38 -3.15 -10.66
C LEU A 189 3.37 -4.58 -11.20
N ASN A 190 3.13 -4.79 -12.50
CA ASN A 190 2.97 -6.11 -13.13
C ASN A 190 4.19 -6.64 -13.91
N ASN A 191 5.38 -6.06 -13.73
CA ASN A 191 6.62 -6.59 -14.33
C ASN A 191 7.36 -7.57 -13.42
#